data_AF-A0A354P6I5-F1
#
_entry.id   AF-A0A354P6I5-F1
#
_cell.length_a   1.000
_cell.length_b   1.000
_cell.length_c   1.000
_cell.angle_alpha   90.00
_cell.angle_beta   90.00
_cell.angle_gamma   90.00
#
_symmetry.space_group_name_H-M   'P 1'
#
loop_
_entity.id
_entity.type
_entity.pdbx_description
1 polymer ?
#
loop_
_entity_poly.entity_id
_entity_poly.type
_entity_poly.pdbx_seq_one_letter_code
_entity_poly.pdbx_strand_id
1 'polypeptide(L)'
;MINLPKRSRRFGVGKEIGGAVYVHRSYLELLPKIAFECSTLVSDMSTISVVKYSERATTVSFIDSPDFDDASEPIVGDLETVTFDGKVSKRAQMADPYIYHHKWLFVKDDYLGFDVESSKQRSRSWLHLDGIDKKRIGRLSYWTEHVVPRIGSASAEWLSSREMAAWLHVSDCELSHLRQMGKLKFEKRGRAFYYLADRNYVKETLDQPPT
;
A
#
# COMPACT_ATOMS: atom_id res chain seq x y z
N MET A 1 -1.80 7.94 -21.51
CA MET A 1 -1.01 7.25 -20.47
C MET A 1 -1.13 8.07 -19.18
N ILE A 2 -1.65 7.51 -18.09
CA ILE A 2 -1.72 8.24 -16.82
C ILE A 2 -0.33 8.37 -16.22
N ASN A 3 0.06 9.59 -15.91
CA ASN A 3 1.34 9.88 -15.27
C ASN A 3 1.20 9.60 -13.77
N LEU A 4 1.95 8.62 -13.26
CA LEU A 4 2.00 8.35 -11.83
C LEU A 4 2.73 9.48 -11.09
N PRO A 5 2.37 9.75 -9.83
CA PRO A 5 3.17 10.61 -8.97
C PRO A 5 4.59 10.05 -8.82
N LYS A 6 5.55 10.92 -8.51
CA LYS A 6 6.95 10.54 -8.35
C LYS A 6 7.35 10.66 -6.88
N ARG A 7 8.32 9.84 -6.47
CA ARG A 7 8.96 9.96 -5.16
C ARG A 7 9.71 11.29 -5.05
N SER A 8 10.02 11.70 -3.83
CA SER A 8 10.90 12.84 -3.56
C SER A 8 12.22 12.64 -4.28
N ARG A 9 12.60 13.63 -5.10
CA ARG A 9 13.94 13.67 -5.70
C ARG A 9 15.01 13.97 -4.67
N ARG A 10 14.66 14.73 -3.62
CA ARG A 10 15.59 15.16 -2.56
C ARG A 10 16.10 13.97 -1.75
N PHE A 11 15.22 13.02 -1.44
CA PHE A 11 15.55 11.90 -0.55
C PHE A 11 15.58 10.54 -1.27
N GLY A 12 15.25 10.50 -2.57
CA GLY A 12 15.15 9.26 -3.36
C GLY A 12 13.93 8.40 -3.01
N VAL A 13 13.32 8.63 -1.85
CA VAL A 13 12.07 8.02 -1.37
C VAL A 13 11.18 9.08 -0.74
N GLY A 14 9.88 8.83 -0.71
CA GLY A 14 8.91 9.62 0.03
C GLY A 14 7.90 10.32 -0.86
N LYS A 15 6.70 10.53 -0.32
CA LYS A 15 5.64 11.30 -0.96
C LYS A 15 5.71 12.76 -0.52
N GLU A 16 5.85 13.69 -1.46
CA GLU A 16 5.85 15.12 -1.15
C GLU A 16 4.43 15.69 -1.19
N ILE A 17 3.99 16.32 -0.10
CA ILE A 17 2.67 16.93 0.03
C ILE A 17 2.80 18.20 0.87
N GLY A 18 2.36 19.34 0.34
CA GLY A 18 2.27 20.59 1.11
C GLY A 18 3.60 21.08 1.71
N GLY A 19 4.73 20.77 1.07
CA GLY A 19 6.07 21.13 1.55
C GLY A 19 6.65 20.19 2.62
N ALA A 20 5.97 19.08 2.92
CA ALA A 20 6.49 17.99 3.74
C ALA A 20 6.78 16.74 2.88
N VAL A 21 7.68 15.88 3.35
CA VAL A 21 7.91 14.54 2.79
C VAL A 21 7.43 13.50 3.80
N TYR A 22 6.77 12.47 3.28
CA TYR A 22 6.30 11.32 4.05
C TYR A 22 7.06 10.08 3.60
N VAL A 23 7.71 9.39 4.54
CA VAL A 23 8.48 8.16 4.31
C VAL A 23 8.03 7.08 5.29
N HIS A 24 8.23 5.82 4.95
CA HIS A 24 8.15 4.74 5.93
C HIS A 24 9.32 4.86 6.92
N ARG A 25 9.11 4.46 8.19
CA ARG A 25 10.11 4.61 9.27
C ARG A 25 11.46 3.94 8.98
N SER A 26 11.48 2.89 8.16
CA SER A 26 12.71 2.21 7.73
C SER A 26 13.65 3.12 6.93
N TYR A 27 13.17 4.28 6.47
CA TYR A 27 13.94 5.27 5.71
C TYR A 27 14.19 6.56 6.51
N LEU A 28 14.00 6.55 7.84
CA LEU A 28 14.29 7.69 8.71
C LEU A 28 15.71 8.22 8.53
N GLU A 29 16.68 7.33 8.30
CA GLU A 29 18.10 7.68 8.07
C GLU A 29 18.34 8.53 6.81
N LEU A 30 17.40 8.54 5.85
CA LEU A 30 17.51 9.36 4.64
C LEU A 30 17.08 10.81 4.88
N LEU A 31 16.41 11.08 6.01
CA LEU A 31 15.98 12.43 6.39
C LEU A 31 17.12 13.19 7.10
N PRO A 32 17.05 14.53 7.17
CA PRO A 32 18.07 15.31 7.89
C PRO A 32 18.19 14.89 9.35
N LYS A 33 19.39 15.04 9.94
CA LYS A 33 19.73 14.59 11.30
C LYS A 33 18.70 14.98 12.37
N ILE A 34 18.09 16.17 12.26
CA ILE A 34 17.05 16.64 13.17
C ILE A 34 15.85 15.68 13.25
N ALA A 35 15.53 14.95 12.17
CA ALA A 35 14.48 13.93 12.18
C ALA A 35 14.82 12.76 13.10
N PHE A 36 16.07 12.31 13.10
CA PHE A 36 16.55 11.30 14.03
C PHE A 36 16.55 11.83 15.48
N GLU A 37 17.00 13.07 15.70
CA GLU A 37 16.99 13.70 17.02
C GLU A 37 15.57 13.79 17.59
N CYS A 38 14.59 14.23 16.77
CA CYS A 38 13.19 14.25 17.14
C CYS A 38 12.62 12.87 17.48
N SER A 39 13.11 11.79 16.84
CA SER A 39 12.61 10.43 17.09
C SER A 39 12.92 9.92 18.51
N THR A 40 13.94 10.48 19.15
CA THR A 40 14.32 10.11 20.53
C THR A 40 13.35 10.66 21.58
N LEU A 41 12.48 11.60 21.18
CA LEU A 41 11.48 12.24 22.06
C LEU A 41 10.08 11.60 21.94
N VAL A 42 9.90 10.65 21.02
CA VAL A 42 8.63 9.95 20.79
C VAL A 42 8.46 8.85 21.82
N SER A 43 7.25 8.68 22.36
CA SER A 43 7.04 7.75 23.48
C SER A 43 7.21 6.27 23.13
N ASP A 44 6.82 5.86 21.93
CA ASP A 44 6.99 4.50 21.43
C ASP A 44 7.24 4.51 19.91
N MET A 45 8.48 4.24 19.52
CA MET A 45 8.87 4.16 18.10
C MET A 45 8.52 2.81 17.45
N SER A 46 8.11 1.80 18.23
CA SER A 46 7.83 0.45 17.71
C SER A 46 6.53 0.39 16.91
N THR A 47 5.55 1.24 17.24
CA THR A 47 4.25 1.36 16.58
C THR A 47 4.27 2.30 15.37
N ILE A 48 5.30 3.12 15.22
CA ILE A 48 5.38 4.12 14.16
C ILE A 48 5.68 3.45 12.81
N SER A 49 4.81 3.67 11.83
CA SER A 49 5.03 3.21 10.45
C SER A 49 5.50 4.35 9.55
N VAL A 50 5.01 5.57 9.75
CA VAL A 50 5.25 6.71 8.86
C VAL A 50 5.91 7.88 9.58
N VAL A 51 6.92 8.45 8.94
CA VAL A 51 7.57 9.70 9.37
C VAL A 51 7.26 10.79 8.36
N LYS A 52 6.68 11.89 8.85
CA LYS A 52 6.45 13.11 8.08
C LYS A 52 7.46 14.16 8.51
N TYR A 53 8.37 14.53 7.61
CA TYR A 53 9.33 15.60 7.82
C TYR A 53 8.87 16.89 7.14
N SER A 54 8.80 17.99 7.88
CA SER A 54 8.40 19.31 7.38
C SER A 54 9.39 20.38 7.81
N GLU A 55 10.31 20.72 6.91
CA GLU A 55 11.30 21.79 7.14
C GLU A 55 10.62 23.15 7.29
N ARG A 56 9.64 23.45 6.44
CA ARG A 56 8.89 24.72 6.50
C ARG A 56 8.11 24.88 7.81
N ALA A 57 7.55 23.80 8.35
CA ALA A 57 6.83 23.84 9.62
C ALA A 57 7.75 23.62 10.82
N THR A 58 9.05 23.35 10.61
CA THR A 58 10.02 23.01 11.65
C THR A 58 9.55 21.86 12.55
N THR A 59 8.95 20.83 11.94
CA THR A 59 8.37 19.68 12.67
C THR A 59 8.65 18.34 12.00
N VAL A 60 8.59 17.30 12.83
CA VAL A 60 8.61 15.90 12.44
C VAL A 60 7.41 15.22 13.11
N SER A 61 6.52 14.63 12.32
CA SER A 61 5.42 13.83 12.86
C SER A 61 5.73 12.34 12.69
N PHE A 62 5.60 11.60 13.78
CA PHE A 62 5.72 10.15 13.85
C PHE A 62 4.32 9.58 13.98
N ILE A 63 3.91 8.80 12.99
CA ILE A 63 2.53 8.46 12.74
C ILE A 63 2.38 6.94 12.74
N ASP A 64 1.47 6.44 13.58
CA ASP A 64 1.02 5.07 13.58
C ASP A 64 0.20 4.79 12.30
N SER A 65 0.42 3.62 11.71
CA SER A 65 -0.32 3.09 10.57
C SER A 65 -0.16 1.58 10.65
N PRO A 66 -0.95 0.90 11.49
CA PRO A 66 -0.71 -0.49 11.85
C PRO A 66 -0.98 -1.45 10.69
N ASP A 67 -1.77 -1.02 9.71
CA ASP A 67 -2.10 -1.74 8.49
C ASP A 67 -1.25 -1.29 7.29
N PHE A 68 -0.14 -0.57 7.51
CA PHE A 68 0.66 0.04 6.43
C PHE A 68 1.11 -0.98 5.38
N ASP A 69 1.53 -2.16 5.81
CA ASP A 69 2.02 -3.21 4.92
C ASP A 69 0.85 -4.01 4.30
N ASP A 70 -0.23 -4.25 5.04
CA ASP A 70 -1.34 -5.10 4.61
C ASP A 70 -2.38 -4.39 3.73
N ALA A 71 -2.77 -3.16 4.08
CA ALA A 71 -3.87 -2.46 3.42
C ALA A 71 -3.45 -1.79 2.11
N SER A 72 -4.32 -1.78 1.10
CA SER A 72 -4.09 -0.99 -0.12
C SER A 72 -4.05 0.51 0.16
N GLU A 73 -4.93 0.95 1.07
CA GLU A 73 -5.07 2.32 1.54
C GLU A 73 -5.00 2.36 3.08
N PRO A 74 -3.81 2.27 3.67
CA PRO A 74 -3.65 2.15 5.11
C PRO A 74 -4.08 3.41 5.85
N ILE A 75 -4.52 3.25 7.09
CA ILE A 75 -5.08 4.33 7.91
C ILE A 75 -3.98 5.19 8.53
N VAL A 76 -4.30 6.47 8.72
CA VAL A 76 -3.51 7.40 9.52
C VAL A 76 -3.99 7.32 10.96
N GLY A 77 -3.22 6.65 11.80
CA GLY A 77 -3.49 6.44 13.21
C GLY A 77 -3.11 7.62 14.09
N ASP A 78 -2.81 7.29 15.34
CA ASP A 78 -2.29 8.23 16.33
C ASP A 78 -0.95 8.81 15.87
N LEU A 79 -0.65 10.05 16.28
CA LEU A 79 0.62 10.66 15.95
C LEU A 79 1.19 11.51 17.07
N GLU A 80 2.51 11.53 17.12
CA GLU A 80 3.30 12.47 17.90
C GLU A 80 4.02 13.41 16.94
N THR A 81 3.84 14.72 17.12
CA THR A 81 4.59 15.74 16.38
C THR A 81 5.59 16.40 17.31
N VAL A 82 6.84 16.35 16.90
CA VAL A 82 7.98 16.96 17.58
C VAL A 82 8.43 18.16 16.76
N THR A 83 8.52 19.32 17.37
CA THR A 83 9.11 20.52 16.77
C THR A 83 10.65 20.43 16.84
N PHE A 84 11.36 21.20 16.01
CA PHE A 84 12.83 21.21 16.04
C PHE A 84 13.42 21.76 17.35
N ASP A 85 12.64 22.51 18.14
CA ASP A 85 12.99 22.91 19.52
C ASP A 85 12.60 21.87 20.59
N GLY A 86 12.14 20.68 20.17
CA GLY A 86 11.92 19.53 21.05
C GLY A 86 10.55 19.47 21.73
N LYS A 87 9.58 20.32 21.37
CA LYS A 87 8.22 20.26 21.93
C LYS A 87 7.44 19.12 21.28
N VAL A 88 6.83 18.30 22.12
CA VAL A 88 6.02 17.16 21.70
C VAL A 88 4.54 17.49 21.83
N SER A 89 3.76 17.13 20.81
CA SER A 89 2.29 17.21 20.80
C SER A 89 1.72 15.90 20.27
N LYS A 90 0.60 15.45 20.85
CA LYS A 90 -0.06 14.20 20.44
C LYS A 90 -1.42 14.47 19.84
N ARG A 91 -1.82 13.65 18.88
CA ARG A 91 -3.17 13.67 18.31
C ARG A 91 -3.63 12.24 18.07
N ALA A 92 -4.79 11.90 18.63
CA ALA A 92 -5.45 10.63 18.37
C ALA A 92 -5.97 10.54 16.94
N GLN A 93 -6.14 9.32 16.46
CA GLN A 93 -6.84 8.99 15.24
C GLN A 93 -8.26 9.60 15.23
N MET A 94 -8.69 10.06 14.06
CA MET A 94 -10.06 10.58 13.87
C MET A 94 -11.05 9.42 13.67
N ALA A 95 -12.33 9.63 14.05
CA ALA A 95 -13.39 8.64 13.84
C ALA A 95 -13.58 8.26 12.36
N ASP A 96 -13.50 9.24 11.46
CA ASP A 96 -13.29 9.03 10.02
C ASP A 96 -11.80 9.31 9.72
N PRO A 97 -10.95 8.29 9.69
CA PRO A 97 -9.52 8.48 9.57
C PRO A 97 -9.13 8.97 8.18
N TYR A 98 -7.97 9.64 8.11
CA TYR A 98 -7.29 9.79 6.84
C TYR A 98 -6.66 8.46 6.42
N ILE A 99 -6.38 8.29 5.14
CA ILE A 99 -5.68 7.15 4.58
C ILE A 99 -4.50 7.58 3.71
N TYR A 100 -3.54 6.68 3.52
CA TYR A 100 -2.47 6.86 2.55
C TYR A 100 -2.80 6.20 1.21
N HIS A 101 -3.13 7.01 0.21
CA HIS A 101 -3.09 6.57 -1.17
C HIS A 101 -1.67 6.75 -1.75
N HIS A 102 -1.30 5.89 -2.70
CA HIS A 102 0.06 5.82 -3.27
C HIS A 102 1.14 5.48 -2.22
N LYS A 103 0.87 4.52 -1.31
CA LYS A 103 1.82 4.11 -0.25
C LYS A 103 3.18 3.68 -0.80
N TRP A 104 3.23 3.16 -2.03
CA TRP A 104 4.48 2.84 -2.74
C TRP A 104 5.48 4.00 -2.88
N LEU A 105 5.03 5.25 -2.75
CA LEU A 105 5.92 6.41 -2.75
C LEU A 105 6.78 6.52 -1.49
N PHE A 106 6.33 5.94 -0.38
CA PHE A 106 6.93 6.06 0.95
C PHE A 106 8.11 5.11 1.15
N VAL A 107 8.27 4.15 0.23
CA VAL A 107 9.25 3.06 0.28
C VAL A 107 10.00 2.95 -1.04
N LYS A 108 11.16 2.28 -1.06
CA LYS A 108 11.88 1.94 -2.30
C LYS A 108 11.17 0.79 -3.05
N ASP A 109 11.61 0.51 -4.27
CA ASP A 109 11.00 -0.54 -5.11
C ASP A 109 11.28 -1.97 -4.62
N ASP A 110 12.33 -2.16 -3.84
CA ASP A 110 12.76 -3.41 -3.22
C ASP A 110 12.21 -3.60 -1.79
N TYR A 111 11.22 -2.79 -1.38
CA TYR A 111 10.62 -2.89 -0.06
C TYR A 111 9.88 -4.22 0.12
N LEU A 112 10.21 -4.96 1.18
CA LEU A 112 9.71 -6.32 1.40
C LEU A 112 8.35 -6.39 2.12
N GLY A 113 7.89 -5.28 2.72
CA GLY A 113 6.63 -5.27 3.48
C GLY A 113 5.38 -5.41 2.61
N PHE A 114 5.44 -5.06 1.32
CA PHE A 114 4.35 -5.31 0.37
C PHE A 114 4.84 -5.26 -1.09
N ASP A 115 4.04 -5.77 -2.02
CA ASP A 115 4.30 -5.67 -3.45
C ASP A 115 4.15 -4.23 -3.98
N VAL A 116 5.28 -3.57 -4.18
CA VAL A 116 5.37 -2.19 -4.66
C VAL A 116 4.74 -1.99 -6.04
N GLU A 117 4.90 -2.95 -6.96
CA GLU A 117 4.31 -2.85 -8.30
C GLU A 117 2.79 -3.02 -8.25
N SER A 118 2.27 -3.92 -7.41
CA SER A 118 0.83 -4.04 -7.18
C SER A 118 0.25 -2.75 -6.58
N SER A 119 0.96 -2.09 -5.65
CA SER A 119 0.55 -0.78 -5.12
C SER A 119 0.58 0.35 -6.18
N LYS A 120 1.55 0.32 -7.11
CA LYS A 120 1.54 1.21 -8.30
C LYS A 120 0.34 0.91 -9.20
N GLN A 121 0.00 -0.36 -9.42
CA GLN A 121 -1.15 -0.73 -10.23
C GLN A 121 -2.47 -0.30 -9.58
N ARG A 122 -2.61 -0.47 -8.27
CA ARG A 122 -3.71 0.08 -7.47
C ARG A 122 -3.84 1.60 -7.64
N SER A 123 -2.72 2.31 -7.72
CA SER A 123 -2.71 3.75 -8.01
C SER A 123 -3.23 4.07 -9.41
N ARG A 124 -2.87 3.26 -10.43
CA ARG A 124 -3.35 3.45 -11.80
C ARG A 124 -4.85 3.24 -11.89
N SER A 125 -5.43 2.26 -11.18
CA SER A 125 -6.85 1.94 -11.32
C SER A 125 -7.76 3.10 -10.93
N TRP A 126 -7.49 3.78 -9.81
CA TRP A 126 -8.35 4.88 -9.37
C TRP A 126 -8.05 6.20 -10.06
N LEU A 127 -6.80 6.43 -10.52
CA LEU A 127 -6.46 7.64 -11.26
C LEU A 127 -7.18 7.75 -12.61
N HIS A 128 -7.66 6.64 -13.18
CA HIS A 128 -8.49 6.63 -14.40
C HIS A 128 -9.96 6.95 -14.13
N LEU A 129 -10.40 7.02 -12.87
CA LEU A 129 -11.80 7.28 -12.56
C LEU A 129 -12.14 8.76 -12.73
N ASP A 130 -13.16 9.03 -13.52
CA ASP A 130 -13.75 10.36 -13.64
C ASP A 130 -14.63 10.71 -12.44
N GLY A 131 -14.79 12.00 -12.16
CA GLY A 131 -15.70 12.51 -11.12
C GLY A 131 -15.21 12.30 -9.67
N ILE A 132 -13.95 11.93 -9.46
CA ILE A 132 -13.36 11.82 -8.13
C ILE A 132 -13.03 13.20 -7.54
N ASP A 133 -13.58 13.49 -6.36
CA ASP A 133 -13.28 14.69 -5.59
C ASP A 133 -11.92 14.56 -4.87
N LYS A 134 -10.91 15.15 -5.50
CA LYS A 134 -9.53 15.17 -4.99
C LYS A 134 -9.38 15.89 -3.64
N LYS A 135 -10.33 16.73 -3.22
CA LYS A 135 -10.27 17.37 -1.90
C LYS A 135 -10.64 16.39 -0.77
N ARG A 136 -11.40 15.35 -1.08
CA ARG A 136 -11.89 14.33 -0.13
C ARG A 136 -11.16 12.99 -0.24
N ILE A 137 -10.27 12.83 -1.23
CA ILE A 137 -9.53 11.60 -1.53
C ILE A 137 -8.61 11.11 -0.40
N GLY A 138 -8.41 11.91 0.65
CA GLY A 138 -7.68 11.48 1.84
C GLY A 138 -8.54 10.75 2.87
N ARG A 139 -9.88 10.73 2.75
CA ARG A 139 -10.78 10.16 3.77
C ARG A 139 -11.13 8.71 3.48
N LEU A 140 -11.14 7.88 4.52
CA LEU A 140 -11.54 6.48 4.43
C LEU A 140 -13.00 6.35 3.96
N SER A 141 -13.93 7.06 4.60
CA SER A 141 -15.35 7.05 4.21
C SER A 141 -15.56 7.39 2.74
N TYR A 142 -14.87 8.41 2.24
CA TYR A 142 -14.94 8.82 0.84
C TYR A 142 -14.46 7.71 -0.11
N TRP A 143 -13.38 7.02 0.24
CA TRP A 143 -12.90 5.89 -0.56
C TRP A 143 -13.87 4.73 -0.57
N THR A 144 -14.39 4.35 0.59
CA THR A 144 -15.36 3.26 0.72
C THR A 144 -16.62 3.51 -0.10
N GLU A 145 -17.11 4.75 -0.14
CA GLU A 145 -18.34 5.09 -0.84
C GLU A 145 -18.13 5.34 -2.35
N HIS A 146 -17.04 6.01 -2.73
CA HIS A 146 -16.91 6.57 -4.08
C HIS A 146 -15.75 6.02 -4.91
N VAL A 147 -14.76 5.38 -4.28
CA VAL A 147 -13.55 4.92 -4.99
C VAL A 147 -13.52 3.41 -5.08
N VAL A 148 -13.53 2.71 -3.94
CA VAL A 148 -13.43 1.25 -3.82
C VAL A 148 -14.46 0.50 -4.66
N PRO A 149 -15.74 0.91 -4.75
CA PRO A 149 -16.71 0.21 -5.60
C PRO A 149 -16.42 0.31 -7.11
N ARG A 150 -15.59 1.29 -7.52
CA ARG A 150 -15.33 1.64 -8.92
C ARG A 150 -13.96 1.20 -9.40
N ILE A 151 -12.99 1.18 -8.50
CA ILE A 151 -11.78 0.40 -8.74
C ILE A 151 -12.16 -1.03 -8.46
N GLY A 152 -12.52 -1.75 -9.54
CA GLY A 152 -12.86 -3.16 -9.46
C GLY A 152 -11.99 -3.80 -8.39
N SER A 153 -12.64 -4.45 -7.41
CA SER A 153 -11.88 -5.30 -6.51
C SER A 153 -10.95 -6.14 -7.40
N ALA A 154 -9.84 -6.60 -6.86
CA ALA A 154 -9.46 -7.94 -7.28
C ALA A 154 -10.68 -8.80 -6.94
N SER A 155 -11.69 -8.84 -7.82
CA SER A 155 -12.85 -9.67 -7.67
C SER A 155 -12.21 -11.01 -7.89
N ALA A 156 -11.96 -11.68 -6.77
CA ALA A 156 -11.56 -13.05 -6.75
C ALA A 156 -12.66 -13.77 -7.52
N GLU A 157 -12.42 -13.96 -8.82
CA GLU A 157 -13.42 -14.44 -9.76
C GLU A 157 -13.18 -15.93 -9.91
N TRP A 158 -14.26 -16.70 -9.84
CA TRP A 158 -14.18 -18.13 -10.05
C TRP A 158 -14.15 -18.42 -11.55
N LEU A 159 -12.96 -18.59 -12.09
CA LEU A 159 -12.72 -18.91 -13.49
C LEU A 159 -12.81 -20.41 -13.74
N SER A 160 -13.34 -20.82 -14.89
CA SER A 160 -13.24 -22.21 -15.37
C SER A 160 -11.79 -22.60 -15.66
N SER A 161 -11.51 -23.90 -15.84
CA SER A 161 -10.17 -24.37 -16.25
C SER A 161 -9.64 -23.63 -17.49
N ARG A 162 -10.50 -23.41 -18.49
CA ARG A 162 -10.11 -22.76 -19.74
C ARG A 162 -9.75 -21.29 -19.53
N GLU A 163 -10.57 -20.58 -18.76
CA GLU A 163 -10.35 -19.16 -18.45
C GLU A 163 -9.11 -18.98 -17.57
N MET A 164 -8.92 -19.85 -16.58
CA MET A 164 -7.77 -19.80 -15.69
C MET A 164 -6.46 -20.13 -16.42
N ALA A 165 -6.45 -21.13 -17.30
CA ALA A 165 -5.29 -21.44 -18.14
C ALA A 165 -4.90 -20.24 -19.03
N ALA A 166 -5.90 -19.60 -19.66
CA ALA A 166 -5.67 -18.39 -20.45
C ALA A 166 -5.16 -17.22 -19.61
N TRP A 167 -5.69 -17.05 -18.40
CA TRP A 167 -5.32 -15.98 -17.47
C TRP A 167 -3.90 -16.14 -16.91
N LEU A 168 -3.48 -17.38 -16.65
CA LEU A 168 -2.13 -17.73 -16.20
C LEU A 168 -1.11 -17.86 -17.34
N HIS A 169 -1.56 -17.88 -18.59
CA HIS A 169 -0.74 -18.21 -19.76
C HIS A 169 -0.07 -19.60 -19.68
N VAL A 170 -0.77 -20.58 -19.12
CA VAL A 170 -0.29 -21.97 -18.96
C VAL A 170 -1.14 -22.95 -19.75
N SER A 171 -0.62 -24.16 -19.99
CA SER A 171 -1.41 -25.24 -20.60
C SER A 171 -2.42 -25.84 -19.60
N ASP A 172 -3.46 -26.52 -20.11
CA ASP A 172 -4.41 -27.26 -19.25
C ASP A 172 -3.71 -28.34 -18.39
N CYS A 173 -2.64 -28.93 -18.91
CA CYS A 173 -1.81 -29.91 -18.21
C CYS A 173 -1.08 -29.25 -17.03
N GLU A 174 -0.43 -28.12 -17.27
CA GLU A 174 0.28 -27.33 -16.27
C GLU A 174 -0.67 -26.78 -15.20
N LEU A 175 -1.85 -26.31 -15.59
CA LEU A 175 -2.91 -25.91 -14.66
C LEU A 175 -3.32 -27.07 -13.74
N SER A 176 -3.39 -28.30 -14.27
CA SER A 176 -3.68 -29.50 -13.48
C SER A 176 -2.58 -29.81 -12.46
N HIS A 177 -1.31 -29.65 -12.86
CA HIS A 177 -0.17 -29.81 -11.95
C HIS A 177 -0.18 -28.76 -10.84
N LEU A 178 -0.34 -27.48 -11.19
CA LEU A 178 -0.44 -26.39 -10.22
C LEU A 178 -1.57 -26.62 -9.21
N ARG A 179 -2.72 -27.15 -9.67
CA ARG A 179 -3.83 -27.56 -8.81
C ARG A 179 -3.44 -28.70 -7.86
N GLN A 180 -2.81 -29.76 -8.37
CA GLN A 180 -2.37 -30.91 -7.56
C GLN A 180 -1.28 -30.55 -6.55
N MET A 181 -0.42 -29.60 -6.90
CA MET A 181 0.62 -29.05 -6.04
C MET A 181 0.07 -28.09 -4.98
N GLY A 182 -1.23 -27.81 -4.96
CA GLY A 182 -1.86 -26.87 -4.02
C GLY A 182 -1.52 -25.40 -4.27
N LYS A 183 -0.94 -25.08 -5.44
CA LYS A 183 -0.57 -23.71 -5.83
C LYS A 183 -1.76 -22.86 -6.29
N LEU A 184 -2.95 -23.46 -6.41
CA LEU A 184 -4.17 -22.80 -6.86
C LEU A 184 -5.29 -23.07 -5.87
N LYS A 185 -6.02 -22.03 -5.48
CA LYS A 185 -7.29 -22.19 -4.78
C LYS A 185 -8.37 -22.57 -5.80
N PHE A 186 -9.02 -23.71 -5.58
CA PHE A 186 -10.02 -24.25 -6.51
C PHE A 186 -11.21 -24.84 -5.77
N GLU A 187 -12.33 -24.98 -6.48
CA GLU A 187 -13.47 -25.78 -6.05
C GLU A 187 -14.00 -26.64 -7.20
N LYS A 188 -14.62 -27.76 -6.87
CA LYS A 188 -15.19 -28.69 -7.83
C LYS A 188 -16.69 -28.50 -7.90
N ARG A 189 -17.21 -28.10 -9.07
CA ARG A 189 -18.64 -27.99 -9.35
C ARG A 189 -19.05 -29.07 -10.35
N GLY A 190 -19.56 -30.19 -9.84
CA GLY A 190 -19.89 -31.37 -10.66
C GLY A 190 -18.64 -32.03 -11.25
N ARG A 191 -18.53 -32.05 -12.58
CA ARG A 191 -17.37 -32.59 -13.31
C ARG A 191 -16.29 -31.53 -13.61
N ALA A 192 -16.56 -30.26 -13.35
CA ALA A 192 -15.67 -29.15 -13.69
C ALA A 192 -14.94 -28.60 -12.45
N PHE A 193 -13.76 -28.05 -12.68
CA PHE A 193 -13.00 -27.29 -11.69
C PHE A 193 -13.13 -25.80 -11.98
N TYR A 194 -13.30 -25.02 -10.91
CA TYR A 194 -13.28 -23.56 -10.93
C TYR A 194 -12.15 -23.09 -10.01
N TYR A 195 -11.52 -21.99 -10.38
CA TYR A 195 -10.31 -21.47 -9.74
C TYR A 195 -10.50 -20.03 -9.34
N LEU A 196 -10.00 -19.66 -8.17
CA LEU A 196 -10.07 -18.30 -7.71
C LEU A 196 -8.96 -17.47 -8.39
N ALA A 197 -9.34 -16.59 -9.30
CA ALA A 197 -8.45 -15.63 -9.94
C ALA A 197 -8.24 -14.42 -9.03
N ASP A 198 -7.38 -14.60 -8.04
CA ASP A 198 -6.84 -13.52 -7.23
C ASP A 198 -5.43 -13.18 -7.71
N ARG A 199 -5.24 -11.98 -8.25
CA ARG A 199 -3.93 -11.49 -8.73
C ARG A 199 -2.87 -11.49 -7.64
N ASN A 200 -3.27 -11.37 -6.37
CA ASN A 200 -2.34 -11.37 -5.25
C ASN A 200 -1.87 -12.80 -4.93
N TYR A 201 -2.76 -13.79 -4.97
CA TYR A 201 -2.46 -15.18 -4.62
C TYR A 201 -1.50 -15.87 -5.62
N VAL A 202 -1.71 -15.63 -6.91
CA VAL A 202 -0.99 -16.34 -7.99
C VAL A 202 0.48 -15.90 -8.10
N LYS A 203 0.76 -14.62 -7.84
CA LYS A 203 2.13 -14.09 -7.90
C LYS A 203 3.01 -14.70 -6.79
N GLU A 204 2.46 -14.92 -5.61
CA GLU A 204 3.17 -15.54 -4.48
C GLU A 204 3.46 -17.03 -4.69
N THR A 205 2.65 -17.76 -5.47
CA THR A 205 2.78 -19.23 -5.62
C THR A 205 3.60 -19.68 -6.82
N LEU A 206 3.68 -18.88 -7.88
CA LEU A 206 4.41 -19.24 -9.10
C LEU A 206 5.91 -18.90 -9.04
N ASP A 207 6.31 -17.92 -8.24
CA ASP A 207 7.71 -17.48 -8.12
C ASP A 207 8.53 -18.23 -7.04
N GLN A 208 7.93 -19.20 -6.34
CA GLN A 208 8.70 -20.04 -5.40
C GLN A 208 9.53 -21.11 -6.14
N PRO A 209 10.85 -21.21 -5.87
CA PRO A 209 11.69 -22.24 -6.47
C PRO A 209 11.18 -23.63 -6.05
N PRO A 210 11.26 -24.65 -6.92
CA PRO A 210 10.89 -26.01 -6.56
C PRO A 210 11.78 -26.48 -5.39
N THR A 211 11.14 -26.95 -4.33
CA THR A 211 11.78 -27.77 -3.27
C THR A 211 12.24 -29.11 -3.81
#